data_AF-S3HCJ3-F1
#
_entry.id   AF-S3HCJ3-F1
#
_cell.length_a   1.000
_cell.length_b   1.000
_cell.length_c   1.000
_cell.angle_alpha   90.00
_cell.angle_beta   90.00
_cell.angle_gamma   90.00
#
_symmetry.space_group_name_H-M   'P 1'
#
loop_
_entity.id
_entity.type
_entity.pdbx_description
1 polymer ?
#
loop_
_entity_poly.entity_id
_entity_poly.type
_entity_poly.pdbx_seq_one_letter_code
_entity_poly.pdbx_strand_id
1 'polypeptide(L)' 'MPDEVSIAASLLKEYCEALRCDRNGEEAEAVARDIICWLQTGVPIRERLQEIIRARD' A
#
# COMPACT_ATOMS: atom_id res chain seq x y z
N MET A 1 19.82 -4.05 0.25
CA MET A 1 18.53 -3.79 0.92
C MET A 1 17.48 -3.74 -0.18
N PRO A 2 16.30 -4.36 -0.01
CA PRO A 2 15.22 -4.16 -0.97
C PRO A 2 14.94 -2.66 -1.08
N ASP A 3 14.85 -2.18 -2.31
CA ASP A 3 14.54 -0.80 -2.62
C ASP A 3 13.14 -0.45 -2.08
N GLU A 4 12.95 0.75 -1.54
CA GLU A 4 11.65 1.23 -1.04
C GLU A 4 10.55 1.07 -2.09
N VAL A 5 10.89 1.23 -3.37
CA VAL A 5 9.96 1.02 -4.50
C VAL A 5 9.54 -0.46 -4.61
N SER A 6 10.45 -1.40 -4.39
CA SER A 6 10.12 -2.84 -4.40
C SER A 6 9.19 -3.24 -3.25
N ILE A 7 9.41 -2.65 -2.07
CA ILE A 7 8.55 -2.86 -0.91
C ILE A 7 7.17 -2.28 -1.19
N ALA A 8 7.10 -1.03 -1.66
CA ALA A 8 5.86 -0.36 -1.99
C ALA A 8 5.05 -1.11 -3.06
N ALA A 9 5.70 -1.59 -4.12
CA ALA A 9 5.05 -2.36 -5.18
C ALA A 9 4.45 -3.68 -4.66
N SER A 10 5.14 -4.37 -3.75
CA SER A 10 4.64 -5.62 -3.16
C SER A 10 3.40 -5.38 -2.30
N LEU A 11 3.40 -4.31 -1.51
CA LEU A 11 2.27 -3.96 -0.64
C LEU A 11 1.06 -3.44 -1.42
N LEU A 12 1.31 -2.64 -2.46
CA LEU A 12 0.26 -2.18 -3.37
C LEU A 12 -0.41 -3.37 -4.07
N LYS A 13 0.38 -4.40 -4.41
CA LYS A 13 -0.15 -5.65 -4.97
C LYS A 13 -1.07 -6.36 -3.96
N GLU A 14 -0.63 -6.56 -2.72
CA GLU A 14 -1.45 -7.16 -1.64
C GLU A 14 -2.75 -6.38 -1.44
N TYR A 15 -2.66 -5.05 -1.45
CA TYR A 15 -3.79 -4.14 -1.30
C TYR A 15 -4.84 -4.29 -2.41
N CYS A 16 -4.42 -4.23 -3.68
CA CYS A 16 -5.36 -4.39 -4.78
C CYS A 16 -5.87 -5.82 -4.96
N GLU A 17 -5.14 -6.83 -4.51
CA GLU A 17 -5.67 -8.20 -4.44
C GLU A 17 -6.78 -8.31 -3.38
N ALA A 18 -6.62 -7.66 -2.22
CA ALA A 18 -7.62 -7.68 -1.15
C ALA A 18 -8.90 -6.92 -1.51
N LEU A 19 -8.77 -5.71 -2.09
CA LEU A 19 -9.89 -4.82 -2.35
C LEU A 19 -10.42 -4.89 -3.79
N ARG A 20 -9.85 -5.78 -4.63
CA ARG A 20 -10.11 -5.86 -6.07
C ARG A 20 -9.98 -4.49 -6.76
N CYS A 21 -9.06 -3.64 -6.30
CA CYS A 21 -8.85 -2.34 -6.91
C CYS A 21 -8.11 -2.43 -8.25
N ASP A 22 -8.42 -1.48 -9.13
CA ASP A 22 -7.66 -1.31 -10.36
C ASP A 22 -6.26 -0.77 -10.03
N ARG A 23 -5.23 -1.52 -10.40
CA ARG A 23 -3.83 -1.18 -10.08
C ARG A 23 -3.33 0.09 -10.77
N ASN A 24 -4.03 0.58 -11.79
CA ASN A 24 -3.73 1.82 -12.49
C ASN A 24 -4.79 2.90 -12.21
N GLY A 25 -5.71 2.64 -11.28
CA GLY A 25 -6.72 3.60 -10.86
C GLY A 25 -6.16 4.63 -9.89
N GLU A 26 -6.86 5.76 -9.75
CA GLU A 26 -6.52 6.84 -8.81
C GLU A 26 -6.36 6.32 -7.37
N GLU A 27 -7.11 5.28 -7.00
CA GLU A 27 -7.02 4.64 -5.70
C GLU A 27 -5.68 3.93 -5.47
N ALA A 28 -5.19 3.19 -6.46
CA ALA A 28 -3.90 2.52 -6.37
C ALA A 28 -2.76 3.55 -6.34
N GLU A 29 -2.86 4.63 -7.11
CA GLU A 29 -1.87 5.71 -7.07
C GLU A 29 -1.83 6.42 -5.71
N ALA A 30 -3.00 6.74 -5.13
CA ALA A 30 -3.08 7.34 -3.80
C ALA A 30 -2.43 6.44 -2.74
N VAL A 31 -2.76 5.14 -2.76
CA VAL A 31 -2.22 4.17 -1.81
C VAL A 31 -0.74 3.94 -2.01
N ALA A 32 -0.24 3.94 -3.25
CA ALA A 32 1.20 3.87 -3.53
C ALA A 32 1.96 5.04 -2.90
N ARG A 33 1.41 6.26 -3.00
CA ARG A 33 1.99 7.46 -2.38
C ARG A 33 1.99 7.39 -0.86
N ASP A 34 0.89 6.91 -0.27
CA ASP A 34 0.79 6.70 1.18
C ASP A 34 1.80 5.65 1.68
N ILE A 35 1.95 4.54 0.96
CA ILE A 35 2.92 3.49 1.31
C ILE A 35 4.35 4.05 1.30
N ILE A 36 4.72 4.83 0.28
CA ILE A 36 6.04 5.46 0.21
C ILE A 36 6.23 6.46 1.37
N CYS A 37 5.22 7.26 1.67
CA CYS A 37 5.26 8.19 2.81
C CYS A 37 5.47 7.45 4.14
N TRP A 38 4.80 6.31 4.33
CA TRP A 38 4.97 5.48 5.52
C TRP A 38 6.36 4.84 5.60
N LEU A 39 6.97 4.46 4.47
CA LEU A 39 8.32 3.91 4.42
C LEU A 39 9.33 4.94 4.93
N GLN A 40 9.22 6.17 4.43
CA GLN A 40 10.12 7.28 4.77
C GLN A 40 9.98 7.75 6.22
N THR A 41 8.78 7.60 6.79
CA THR A 41 8.48 8.04 8.17
C THR A 41 8.69 6.93 9.21
N GLY A 42 9.01 5.70 8.78
CA GLY A 42 9.18 4.56 9.67
C GLY A 42 7.87 4.05 10.29
N VAL A 43 6.73 4.39 9.68
CA VAL A 43 5.41 3.92 10.11
C VAL A 43 5.32 2.40 9.86
N PRO A 44 4.69 1.64 10.78
CA PRO A 44 4.44 0.21 10.57
C PRO A 44 3.41 -0.01 9.46
N ILE A 45 3.90 -0.05 8.23
CA ILE A 45 3.13 -0.16 7.00
C ILE A 45 2.17 -1.34 6.98
N ARG A 46 2.61 -2.50 7.46
CA ARG A 46 1.79 -3.73 7.39
C ARG A 46 0.54 -3.59 8.26
N GLU A 47 0.67 -2.99 9.44
CA GLU A 47 -0.47 -2.72 10.33
C GLU A 47 -1.41 -1.68 9.69
N ARG A 48 -0.86 -0.58 9.15
CA ARG A 48 -1.66 0.43 8.44
C ARG A 48 -2.40 -0.11 7.22
N LEU A 49 -1.73 -0.92 6.40
CA LEU A 49 -2.35 -1.52 5.22
C LEU A 49 -3.50 -2.45 5.62
N GLN A 50 -3.32 -3.25 6.68
CA GLN A 50 -4.38 -4.10 7.21
C GLN A 50 -5.55 -3.29 7.79
N GLU A 51 -5.30 -2.19 8.50
CA GLU A 51 -6.36 -1.30 8.98
C GLU A 51 -7.20 -0.75 7.82
N ILE A 52 -6.57 -0.30 6.74
CA ILE A 52 -7.28 0.26 5.58
C ILE A 52 -8.09 -0.82 4.87
N ILE A 53 -7.52 -2.01 4.68
CA ILE A 53 -8.24 -3.15 4.08
C ILE A 53 -9.47 -3.50 4.93
N ARG A 54 -9.31 -3.59 6.26
CA ARG A 54 -10.42 -3.88 7.18
C ARG A 54 -11.48 -2.77 7.25
N ALA A 55 -11.09 -1.52 7.08
CA ALA A 55 -12.02 -0.39 7.10
C ALA A 55 -12.89 -0.30 5.84
N ARG A 56 -12.56 -1.06 4.79
CA ARG A 56 -13.24 -1.04 3.49
C ARG A 56 -13.99 -2.32 3.13
N ASP A 57 -13.92 -3.35 3.98
CA ASP A 57 -14.82 -4.52 3.99
C ASP A 57 -16.14 -4.16 4.69
#